data_AF-A0AAE8W9K5-F1
#
_entry.id   AF-A0AAE8W9K5-F1
#
_cell.length_a   1.000
_cell.length_b   1.000
_cell.length_c   1.000
_cell.angle_alpha   90.00
_cell.angle_beta   90.00
_cell.angle_gamma   90.00
#
_symmetry.space_group_name_H-M   'P 1'
#
loop_
_entity.id
_entity.type
_entity.pdbx_description
1 polymer ?
#
loop_
_entity_poly.entity_id
_entity_poly.type
_entity_poly.pdbx_seq_one_letter_code
_entity_poly.pdbx_strand_id
1 'polypeptide(L)'
;MLVEVVDSHGRVCPDATYKVTFEIDGAGELAGVANGNPHNVDSFKRPSRYTWHGKALAILRPAKRPGRLTLVARATGLRPATLTLPVRR
;
A
#
# COMPACT_ATOMS: atom_id res chain seq x y z
N MET A 1 3.67 -5.42 1.55
CA MET A 1 3.93 -4.62 0.35
C MET A 1 4.34 -3.23 0.74
N LEU A 2 5.61 -2.88 0.48
CA LEU A 2 6.11 -1.54 0.69
C LEU A 2 5.65 -0.64 -0.47
N VAL A 3 5.19 0.56 -0.15
CA VAL A 3 4.85 1.61 -1.11
C VAL A 3 5.74 2.80 -0.83
N GLU A 4 6.37 3.31 -1.88
CA GLU A 4 7.34 4.39 -1.79
C GLU A 4 6.93 5.53 -2.71
N VAL A 5 7.03 6.75 -2.20
CA VAL A 5 6.93 7.96 -3.02
C VAL A 5 8.32 8.27 -3.54
N VAL A 6 8.45 8.30 -4.86
CA VAL A 6 9.73 8.52 -5.54
C VAL A 6 9.65 9.71 -6.50
N ASP A 7 10.80 10.34 -6.75
CA ASP A 7 10.94 11.36 -7.77
C ASP A 7 10.92 10.77 -9.20
N SER A 8 11.08 11.63 -10.21
CA SER A 8 11.14 11.21 -11.62
C SER A 8 12.32 10.29 -11.95
N HIS A 9 13.33 10.21 -11.09
CA HIS A 9 14.51 9.35 -11.22
C HIS A 9 14.40 8.08 -10.38
N GLY A 10 13.25 7.83 -9.73
CA GLY A 10 13.04 6.65 -8.89
C GLY A 10 13.68 6.74 -7.51
N ARG A 11 14.15 7.91 -7.07
CA ARG A 11 14.72 8.12 -5.74
C ARG A 11 13.61 8.38 -4.73
N VAL A 12 13.63 7.68 -3.59
CA VAL A 12 12.66 7.90 -2.51
C VAL A 12 12.74 9.34 -2.01
N CYS A 13 11.60 10.00 -1.88
CA CYS A 13 11.48 11.34 -1.33
C CYS A 13 11.19 11.24 0.19
N PRO A 14 12.17 11.44 1.09
CA PRO A 14 11.97 11.16 2.51
C PRO A 14 10.93 12.09 3.15
N ASP A 15 10.82 13.33 2.72
CA ASP A 15 9.87 14.29 3.31
C ASP A 15 8.46 14.16 2.73
N ALA A 16 8.26 13.27 1.76
CA ALA A 16 6.98 13.11 1.08
C ALA A 16 5.92 12.51 2.03
N THR A 17 4.90 13.32 2.31
CA THR A 17 3.72 12.93 3.10
C THR A 17 2.49 12.97 2.21
N TYR A 18 2.07 11.78 1.75
CA TYR A 18 0.90 11.61 0.89
C TYR A 18 -0.08 10.63 1.53
N LYS A 19 -1.37 10.94 1.45
CA LYS A 19 -2.41 9.96 1.78
C LYS A 19 -2.49 8.94 0.65
N VAL A 20 -2.03 7.72 0.92
CA VAL A 20 -2.14 6.59 -0.01
C VAL A 20 -3.43 5.83 0.30
N THR A 21 -4.28 5.64 -0.71
CA THR A 21 -5.45 4.76 -0.67
C THR A 21 -5.11 3.44 -1.35
N PHE A 22 -5.51 2.34 -0.74
CA PHE A 22 -5.27 0.97 -1.21
C PHE A 22 -6.56 0.33 -1.67
N GLU A 23 -6.59 -0.09 -2.93
CA GLU A 23 -7.67 -0.87 -3.53
C GLU A 23 -7.16 -2.30 -3.75
N ILE A 24 -7.92 -3.29 -3.31
CA ILE A 24 -7.58 -4.71 -3.53
C ILE A 24 -8.70 -5.36 -4.30
N ASP A 25 -8.29 -6.19 -5.26
CA ASP A 25 -9.18 -7.07 -6.01
C ASP A 25 -8.65 -8.51 -6.08
N GLY A 26 -9.57 -9.46 -6.22
CA GLY A 26 -9.26 -10.87 -6.46
C GLY A 26 -9.07 -11.73 -5.21
N ALA A 27 -8.04 -12.58 -5.23
CA ALA A 27 -7.87 -13.71 -4.32
C ALA A 27 -7.23 -13.33 -2.96
N GLY A 28 -7.73 -12.29 -2.30
CA GLY A 28 -7.33 -11.94 -0.94
C GLY A 28 -7.92 -10.63 -0.46
N GLU A 29 -7.41 -10.14 0.66
CA GLU A 29 -7.94 -8.95 1.34
C GLU A 29 -6.81 -8.09 1.95
N LEU A 30 -7.16 -6.86 2.31
CA LEU A 30 -6.27 -5.96 3.03
C LEU A 30 -6.33 -6.32 4.52
N ALA A 31 -5.30 -6.98 5.02
CA ALA A 31 -5.21 -7.35 6.43
C ALA A 31 -4.91 -6.14 7.32
N GLY A 32 -4.16 -5.18 6.77
CA GLY A 32 -3.92 -3.90 7.42
C GLY A 32 -2.93 -3.01 6.69
N VAL A 33 -2.75 -1.81 7.21
CA VAL A 33 -1.80 -0.80 6.70
C VAL A 33 -0.97 -0.22 7.82
N ALA A 34 0.25 0.21 7.53
CA ALA A 34 1.14 0.87 8.48
C ALA A 34 2.07 1.87 7.76
N ASN A 35 2.82 2.67 8.53
CA ASN A 35 3.86 3.55 8.00
C ASN A 35 5.07 3.69 8.94
N GLY A 36 5.05 3.05 10.11
CA GLY A 36 6.13 3.11 11.10
C GLY A 36 6.15 4.38 11.96
N ASN A 37 5.22 5.33 11.78
CA ASN A 37 5.16 6.54 12.59
C ASN A 37 4.58 6.21 13.99
N PRO A 38 5.33 6.40 15.08
CA PRO A 38 4.87 6.09 16.44
C PRO A 38 3.76 7.02 16.95
N HIS A 39 3.59 8.20 16.35
CA HIS A 39 2.55 9.17 16.71
C HIS A 39 1.23 8.96 15.96
N ASN A 40 1.19 8.01 15.03
CA ASN A 40 0.04 7.80 14.19
C ASN A 40 -1.04 6.97 14.91
N VAL A 41 -2.25 7.52 14.97
CA VAL A 41 -3.38 6.93 15.71
C VAL A 41 -4.49 6.37 14.82
N ASP A 42 -4.41 6.49 13.48
CA ASP A 42 -5.49 5.91 12.67
C ASP A 42 -5.44 4.39 12.68
N SER A 43 -6.63 3.77 12.69
CA SER A 43 -6.80 2.31 12.63
C SER A 43 -6.01 1.66 11.49
N PHE A 44 -5.29 0.59 11.81
CA PHE A 44 -4.60 -0.25 10.82
C PHE A 44 -5.54 -0.91 9.81
N LYS A 45 -6.86 -0.92 10.04
CA LYS A 45 -7.85 -1.50 9.13
C LYS A 45 -8.42 -0.51 8.12
N ARG A 46 -8.07 0.78 8.18
CA ARG A 46 -8.50 1.74 7.15
C ARG A 46 -7.80 1.41 5.82
N PRO A 47 -8.49 1.48 4.67
CA PRO A 47 -7.89 1.24 3.35
C PRO A 47 -7.04 2.41 2.88
N SER A 48 -6.47 3.20 3.80
CA SER A 48 -5.59 4.30 3.48
C SER A 48 -4.61 4.59 4.60
N ARG A 49 -3.46 5.15 4.26
CA ARG A 49 -2.41 5.54 5.20
C ARG A 49 -1.59 6.69 4.63
N TYR A 50 -1.28 7.68 5.47
CA TYR A 50 -0.26 8.67 5.13
C TYR A 50 1.12 8.02 5.07
N THR A 51 1.93 8.36 4.08
CA THR A 51 3.35 8.01 4.10
C THR A 51 4.06 8.67 5.27
N TRP A 52 5.12 8.02 5.75
CA TRP A 52 6.07 8.58 6.70
C TRP A 52 7.47 8.20 6.23
N HIS A 53 8.38 9.17 6.20
CA HIS A 53 9.66 9.03 5.51
C HIS A 53 9.54 8.55 4.04
N GLY A 54 8.53 9.06 3.33
CA GLY A 54 8.22 8.68 1.94
C GLY A 54 7.62 7.29 1.77
N LYS A 55 7.30 6.55 2.85
CA LYS A 55 6.91 5.14 2.79
C LYS A 55 5.57 4.85 3.48
N ALA A 56 4.86 3.87 2.96
CA ALA A 56 3.72 3.22 3.61
C ALA A 56 3.78 1.70 3.38
N LEU A 57 3.05 0.94 4.17
CA LEU A 57 3.00 -0.52 4.11
C LEU A 57 1.54 -0.97 3.97
N ALA A 58 1.29 -1.88 3.03
CA ALA A 58 0.06 -2.66 2.94
C ALA A 58 0.36 -4.13 3.24
N ILE A 59 -0.40 -4.72 4.15
CA ILE A 59 -0.32 -6.13 4.53
C ILE A 59 -1.51 -6.84 3.87
N LEU A 60 -1.19 -7.82 3.03
CA LEU A 60 -2.17 -8.56 2.24
C LEU A 60 -2.36 -9.94 2.84
N ARG A 61 -3.60 -10.39 3.00
CA ARG A 61 -3.92 -11.76 3.39
C ARG A 61 -4.43 -12.52 2.16
N PRO A 62 -3.80 -13.65 1.78
CA PRO A 62 -4.31 -14.47 0.69
C PRO A 62 -5.63 -15.15 1.08
N ALA A 63 -6.52 -15.33 0.10
CA ALA A 63 -7.70 -16.17 0.26
C ALA A 63 -7.31 -17.66 0.27
N LYS A 64 -8.23 -18.52 0.75
CA LYS A 64 -8.05 -19.99 0.72
C LYS A 64 -8.12 -20.58 -0.70
N ARG A 65 -8.67 -19.83 -1.66
CA ARG A 65 -8.79 -20.24 -3.06
C ARG A 65 -7.61 -19.68 -3.87
N PRO A 66 -6.96 -20.51 -4.72
CA PRO A 66 -5.98 -20.00 -5.67
C PRO A 66 -6.56 -18.93 -6.60
N GLY A 67 -5.70 -18.06 -7.13
CA GLY A 67 -6.12 -17.03 -8.07
C GLY A 67 -5.07 -15.93 -8.22
N ARG A 68 -5.51 -14.74 -8.62
CA ARG A 68 -4.68 -13.53 -8.68
C ARG A 68 -5.17 -12.53 -7.66
N LEU A 69 -4.25 -11.87 -6.97
CA LEU A 69 -4.51 -10.75 -6.08
C LEU A 69 -3.88 -9.51 -6.69
N THR A 70 -4.66 -8.46 -6.90
CA THR A 70 -4.18 -7.17 -7.39
C THR A 70 -4.33 -6.12 -6.30
N LEU A 71 -3.25 -5.37 -6.04
CA LEU A 71 -3.22 -4.20 -5.18
C LEU A 71 -2.97 -2.97 -6.06
N VAL A 72 -3.79 -1.93 -5.89
CA VAL A 72 -3.57 -0.60 -6.46
C VAL A 72 -3.38 0.40 -5.33
N ALA A 73 -2.28 1.15 -5.38
CA ALA A 73 -1.98 2.25 -4.46
C ALA A 73 -2.14 3.59 -5.19
N ARG A 74 -2.97 4.48 -4.64
CA ARG A 74 -3.29 5.80 -5.23
C ARG A 74 -2.99 6.91 -4.24
N ALA A 75 -2.45 8.02 -4.75
CA ALA A 75 -2.31 9.27 -4.00
C ALA A 75 -2.57 10.44 -4.95
N THR A 76 -3.27 11.47 -4.46
CA THR A 76 -3.60 12.65 -5.26
C THR A 76 -2.32 13.32 -5.79
N GLY A 77 -2.28 13.60 -7.09
CA GLY A 77 -1.13 14.23 -7.75
C GLY A 77 0.01 13.28 -8.14
N LEU A 78 -0.11 11.97 -7.85
CA LEU A 78 0.88 10.96 -8.23
C LEU A 78 0.26 9.92 -9.16
N ARG A 79 1.11 9.31 -10.01
CA ARG A 79 0.71 8.15 -10.82
C ARG A 79 0.43 6.96 -9.88
N PRO A 80 -0.68 6.21 -10.06
CA PRO A 80 -0.94 5.01 -9.28
C PRO A 80 0.13 3.93 -9.49
N ALA A 81 0.37 3.12 -8.46
CA ALA A 81 1.17 1.91 -8.56
C ALA A 81 0.25 0.68 -8.50
N THR A 82 0.53 -0.33 -9.32
CA THR A 82 -0.23 -1.58 -9.35
C THR A 82 0.70 -2.76 -9.20
N LEU A 83 0.30 -3.72 -8.36
CA LEU A 83 1.01 -4.97 -8.15
C LEU A 83 0.03 -6.13 -8.23
N THR A 84 0.33 -7.12 -9.05
CA THR A 84 -0.45 -8.36 -9.13
C THR A 84 0.41 -9.55 -8.74
N LEU A 85 -0.12 -10.40 -7.87
CA LEU A 85 0.54 -11.62 -7.40
C LEU A 85 -0.33 -12.85 -7.65
N PRO A 86 0.27 -14.02 -7.91
CA PRO A 86 -0.43 -15.29 -7.84
C PRO A 86 -0.64 -15.69 -6.37
N VAL A 87 -1.83 -16.18 -6.06
CA VAL A 87 -2.16 -16.87 -4.81
C VAL A 87 -2.24 -18.36 -5.12
N ARG A 88 -1.38 -19.14 -4.47
CA ARG A 88 -1.28 -20.59 -4.61
C ARG A 88 -1.70 -21.25 -3.30
N ARG A 89 -2.12 -22.51 -3.39
CA ARG A 89 -2.47 -23.33 -2.23
C ARG A 89 -1.21 -23.95 -1.63
#